data_AF-A0A2G9RC60-F1
#
_entry.id   AF-A0A2G9RC60-F1
#
_cell.length_a   1.000
_cell.length_b   1.000
_cell.length_c   1.000
_cell.angle_alpha   90.00
_cell.angle_beta   90.00
_cell.angle_gamma   90.00
#
_symmetry.space_group_name_H-M   'P 1'
#
loop_
_entity.id
_entity.type
_entity.pdbx_description
1 polymer ?
#
loop_
_entity_poly.entity_id
_entity_poly.type
_entity_poly.pdbx_seq_one_letter_code
_entity_poly.pdbx_strand_id
1 'polypeptide(L)'
;RCLKEDKGDVAFVNHVLPEEFHKGYVLLCLDNTRKPVEKYKECFWTRIPAHAVVTVDREDKIRSVTQFLEEAQKKPECKLFSSPHGHDLMFKDSATGIITLPKEMDTFLFLGSAFTSANEALTYELEPPSEKSIRWCTQSTEEKDKCDNWSVASEGSIECIQASYAEECITKVLKGEADAVALDAGYLYTAGACGLVPAMQEIYDGKTKRYYNTN
;
A
#
# COMPACT_ATOMS: atom_id res chain seq x y z
N ARG A 1 0.61 -27.74 10.15
CA ARG A 1 1.08 -28.72 11.17
C ARG A 1 0.31 -28.59 12.48
N CYS A 2 0.36 -27.45 13.19
CA CYS A 2 -0.35 -27.25 14.47
C CYS A 2 -1.84 -27.68 14.43
N LEU A 3 -2.61 -27.14 13.48
CA LEU A 3 -4.02 -27.48 13.28
C LEU A 3 -4.27 -28.96 12.92
N LYS A 4 -3.34 -29.59 12.20
CA LYS A 4 -3.43 -31.02 11.81
C LYS A 4 -3.15 -31.96 12.98
N GLU A 5 -2.42 -31.49 13.98
CA GLU A 5 -2.06 -32.24 15.19
C GLU A 5 -3.03 -31.94 16.36
N ASP A 6 -4.19 -31.33 16.09
CA ASP A 6 -5.20 -30.94 17.08
C ASP A 6 -4.65 -30.10 18.25
N LYS A 7 -3.62 -29.29 17.99
CA LYS A 7 -3.00 -28.38 18.98
C LYS A 7 -3.60 -26.99 19.00
N GLY A 8 -4.58 -26.72 18.15
CA GLY A 8 -5.33 -25.47 18.10
C GLY A 8 -6.51 -25.59 17.14
N ASP A 9 -7.52 -24.74 17.33
CA ASP A 9 -8.78 -24.83 16.58
C ASP A 9 -8.76 -24.07 15.24
N VAL A 10 -7.85 -23.10 15.11
CA VAL A 10 -7.73 -22.22 13.95
C VAL A 10 -6.25 -21.98 13.63
N ALA A 11 -5.93 -21.90 12.34
CA ALA A 11 -4.61 -21.48 11.87
C ALA A 11 -4.73 -20.24 10.97
N PHE A 12 -3.98 -19.20 11.29
CA PHE A 12 -3.82 -18.01 10.45
C PHE A 12 -2.63 -18.22 9.53
N VAL A 13 -2.89 -18.39 8.23
CA VAL A 13 -1.92 -18.77 7.22
C VAL A 13 -2.18 -18.04 5.91
N ASN A 14 -1.20 -18.04 5.00
CA ASN A 14 -1.39 -17.54 3.65
C ASN A 14 -2.30 -18.48 2.83
N HIS A 15 -2.89 -17.95 1.74
CA HIS A 15 -3.71 -18.70 0.80
C HIS A 15 -2.95 -19.78 0.01
N VAL A 16 -1.62 -19.72 -0.02
CA VAL A 16 -0.79 -20.75 -0.65
C VAL A 16 -0.67 -21.92 0.32
N LEU A 17 -1.53 -22.92 0.14
CA LEU A 17 -1.59 -24.11 0.96
C LEU A 17 -1.30 -25.37 0.13
N PRO A 18 -0.60 -26.37 0.71
CA PRO A 18 -0.49 -27.68 0.08
C PRO A 18 -1.85 -28.33 -0.17
N GLU A 19 -1.97 -29.12 -1.24
CA GLU A 19 -3.23 -29.76 -1.67
C GLU A 19 -3.88 -30.64 -0.58
N GLU A 20 -3.09 -31.19 0.34
CA GLU A 20 -3.61 -31.95 1.49
C GLU A 20 -4.53 -31.13 2.41
N PHE A 21 -4.37 -29.80 2.45
CA PHE A 21 -5.21 -28.91 3.25
C PHE A 21 -6.49 -28.47 2.53
N HIS A 22 -6.65 -28.81 1.25
CA HIS A 22 -7.88 -28.53 0.50
C HIS A 22 -9.02 -29.49 0.86
N LYS A 23 -8.70 -30.61 1.52
CA LYS A 23 -9.67 -31.61 1.96
C LYS A 23 -9.74 -31.62 3.49
N GLY A 24 -10.96 -31.53 4.03
CA GLY A 24 -11.20 -31.60 5.47
C GLY A 24 -11.00 -30.29 6.23
N TYR A 25 -10.61 -29.21 5.57
CA TYR A 25 -10.50 -27.87 6.15
C TYR A 25 -11.41 -26.88 5.44
N VAL A 26 -11.75 -25.80 6.13
CA VAL A 26 -12.59 -24.70 5.63
C VAL A 26 -11.97 -23.37 6.04
N LEU A 27 -12.28 -22.32 5.27
CA LEU A 27 -11.93 -20.95 5.60
C LEU A 27 -13.00 -20.36 6.53
N LEU A 28 -12.56 -19.52 7.46
CA LEU A 28 -13.42 -18.68 8.29
C LEU A 28 -13.47 -17.28 7.70
N CYS A 29 -14.67 -16.82 7.32
CA CYS A 29 -14.87 -15.56 6.62
C CYS A 29 -15.27 -14.44 7.59
N LEU A 30 -14.99 -13.18 7.22
CA LEU A 30 -15.34 -12.01 8.03
C LEU A 30 -16.85 -11.77 8.17
N ASP A 31 -17.65 -12.31 7.23
CA ASP A 31 -19.12 -12.29 7.25
C ASP A 31 -19.71 -13.40 8.15
N ASN A 32 -18.89 -14.01 9.01
CA ASN A 32 -19.23 -15.16 9.86
C ASN A 32 -19.66 -16.42 9.11
N THR A 33 -19.38 -16.51 7.80
CA THR A 33 -19.61 -17.72 7.02
C THR A 33 -18.36 -18.60 6.96
N ARG A 34 -18.53 -19.80 6.37
CA ARG A 34 -17.43 -20.72 6.06
C ARG A 34 -17.44 -21.04 4.58
N LYS A 35 -16.26 -21.08 3.96
CA LYS A 35 -16.12 -21.45 2.54
C LYS A 35 -15.01 -22.50 2.34
N PRO A 36 -15.07 -23.28 1.25
CA PRO A 36 -13.95 -24.16 0.86
C PRO A 36 -12.64 -23.37 0.67
N VAL A 37 -11.50 -24.04 0.85
CA VAL A 37 -10.16 -23.42 0.78
C VAL A 37 -9.87 -22.76 -0.57
N GLU A 38 -10.42 -23.31 -1.65
CA GLU A 38 -10.28 -22.77 -3.02
C GLU A 38 -10.96 -21.41 -3.19
N LYS A 39 -11.92 -21.07 -2.31
CA LYS A 39 -12.67 -19.82 -2.34
C LYS A 39 -11.97 -18.68 -1.59
N TYR A 40 -10.66 -18.79 -1.35
CA TYR A 40 -9.87 -17.75 -0.67
C TYR A 40 -10.01 -16.36 -1.29
N LYS A 41 -10.26 -16.24 -2.61
CA LYS A 41 -10.49 -14.94 -3.28
C LYS A 41 -11.79 -14.24 -2.85
N GLU A 42 -12.74 -15.00 -2.31
CA GLU A 42 -14.03 -14.50 -1.83
C GLU A 42 -14.14 -14.54 -0.30
N CYS A 43 -13.20 -15.21 0.39
CA CYS A 43 -13.18 -15.39 1.84
C CYS A 43 -11.74 -15.30 2.33
N PHE A 44 -11.35 -14.09 2.68
CA PHE A 44 -10.04 -13.75 3.22
C PHE A 44 -10.23 -12.63 4.25
N TRP A 45 -9.30 -12.53 5.20
CA TRP A 45 -9.36 -11.48 6.22
C TRP A 45 -8.73 -10.18 5.74
N THR A 46 -7.63 -10.27 4.98
CA THR A 46 -6.99 -9.12 4.38
C THR A 46 -6.12 -9.54 3.20
N ARG A 47 -5.76 -8.56 2.34
CA ARG A 47 -4.73 -8.73 1.32
C ARG A 47 -3.42 -8.22 1.90
N ILE A 48 -2.37 -9.01 1.78
CA ILE A 48 -1.03 -8.64 2.21
C ILE A 48 -0.11 -8.55 0.98
N PRO A 49 0.82 -7.58 0.93
CA PRO A 49 1.89 -7.57 -0.04
C PRO A 49 2.73 -8.85 0.05
N ALA A 50 3.40 -9.20 -1.05
CA ALA A 50 4.40 -10.26 -1.03
C ALA A 50 5.59 -9.89 -0.12
N HIS A 51 6.40 -10.88 0.27
CA HIS A 51 7.65 -10.60 0.97
C HIS A 51 8.60 -9.81 0.06
N ALA A 52 9.39 -8.90 0.64
CA ALA A 52 10.33 -8.06 -0.09
C ALA A 52 11.78 -8.25 0.41
N VAL A 53 12.73 -8.00 -0.50
CA VAL A 53 14.14 -7.83 -0.14
C VAL A 53 14.35 -6.38 0.26
N VAL A 54 14.94 -6.15 1.43
CA VAL A 54 15.28 -4.81 1.91
C VAL A 54 16.79 -4.59 1.88
N THR A 55 17.20 -3.36 1.60
CA THR A 55 18.60 -2.96 1.64
C THR A 55 18.69 -1.52 2.15
N VAL A 56 19.90 -1.08 2.49
CA VAL A 56 20.13 0.31 2.84
C VAL A 56 19.79 1.22 1.66
N ASP A 57 19.17 2.37 1.95
CA ASP A 57 18.86 3.39 0.95
C ASP A 57 20.16 4.07 0.45
N ARG A 58 20.84 3.35 -0.44
CA ARG A 58 22.01 3.81 -1.19
C ARG A 58 21.96 3.24 -2.59
N GLU A 59 22.05 4.12 -3.59
CA GLU A 59 21.92 3.76 -4.99
C GLU A 59 22.89 2.65 -5.43
N ASP A 60 24.14 2.66 -4.95
CA ASP A 60 25.15 1.66 -5.28
C ASP A 60 24.75 0.27 -4.78
N LYS A 61 24.17 0.19 -3.57
CA LYS A 61 23.73 -1.06 -2.95
C LYS A 61 22.42 -1.55 -3.54
N ILE A 62 21.45 -0.66 -3.76
CA ILE A 62 20.19 -0.99 -4.44
C ILE A 62 20.51 -1.64 -5.79
N ARG A 63 21.31 -0.96 -6.62
CA ARG A 63 21.71 -1.47 -7.95
C ARG A 63 22.45 -2.80 -7.88
N SER A 64 23.39 -2.93 -6.95
CA SER A 64 24.18 -4.16 -6.81
C SER A 64 23.33 -5.36 -6.41
N VAL A 65 22.36 -5.16 -5.49
CA VAL A 65 21.44 -6.21 -5.03
C VAL A 65 20.45 -6.58 -6.13
N THR A 66 19.82 -5.60 -6.78
CA THR A 66 18.83 -5.87 -7.84
C THR A 66 19.47 -6.58 -9.02
N GLN A 67 20.61 -6.09 -9.50
CA GLN A 67 21.34 -6.72 -10.60
C GLN A 67 21.76 -8.17 -10.26
N PHE A 68 22.25 -8.40 -9.04
CA PHE A 68 22.63 -9.76 -8.61
C PHE A 68 21.43 -10.72 -8.62
N LEU A 69 20.29 -10.31 -8.06
CA LEU A 69 19.09 -11.14 -7.99
C LEU A 69 18.46 -11.36 -9.37
N GLU A 70 18.46 -10.36 -10.24
CA GLU A 70 18.00 -10.51 -11.63
C GLU A 70 18.85 -11.52 -12.41
N GLU A 71 20.17 -11.47 -12.26
CA GLU A 71 21.07 -12.44 -12.90
C GLU A 71 20.97 -13.84 -12.30
N ALA A 72 20.79 -13.96 -10.98
CA ALA A 72 20.61 -15.24 -10.32
C ALA A 72 19.31 -15.94 -10.80
N GLN A 73 18.23 -15.20 -11.05
CA GLN A 73 16.98 -15.77 -11.55
C GLN A 73 17.07 -16.34 -12.98
N LYS A 74 18.02 -15.86 -13.79
CA LYS A 74 18.24 -16.36 -15.16
C LYS A 74 19.00 -17.68 -15.21
N LYS A 75 19.58 -18.10 -14.09
CA LYS A 75 20.51 -19.22 -13.96
C LYS A 75 19.80 -20.42 -13.31
N PRO A 76 19.54 -21.51 -14.05
CA PRO A 76 18.87 -22.70 -13.49
C PRO A 76 19.62 -23.35 -12.32
N GLU A 77 20.95 -23.17 -12.26
CA GLU A 77 21.78 -23.61 -11.15
C GLU A 77 21.51 -22.85 -9.84
N CYS A 78 20.97 -21.63 -9.92
CA CYS A 78 20.60 -20.81 -8.78
C CYS A 78 19.19 -21.19 -8.30
N LYS A 79 19.10 -22.17 -7.39
CA LYS A 79 17.86 -22.59 -6.74
C LYS A 79 17.39 -21.58 -5.68
N LEU A 80 17.01 -20.37 -6.10
CA LEU A 80 16.63 -19.27 -5.18
C LEU A 80 15.41 -19.60 -4.30
N PHE A 81 14.42 -20.30 -4.85
CA PHE A 81 13.12 -20.56 -4.22
C PHE A 81 12.92 -22.04 -3.86
N SER A 82 14.00 -22.78 -3.64
CA SER A 82 13.90 -24.17 -3.16
C SER A 82 15.19 -24.61 -2.48
N SER A 83 15.10 -25.41 -1.42
CA SER A 83 16.27 -25.90 -0.70
C SER A 83 16.12 -27.37 -0.28
N PRO A 84 17.18 -28.19 -0.37
CA PRO A 84 17.17 -29.54 0.21
C PRO A 84 17.29 -29.53 1.74
N HIS A 85 17.59 -28.38 2.35
CA HIS A 85 17.87 -28.24 3.78
C HIS A 85 16.65 -27.83 4.61
N GLY A 86 15.51 -27.58 3.98
CA GLY A 86 14.28 -27.14 4.64
C GLY A 86 13.40 -26.30 3.71
N HIS A 87 12.29 -25.81 4.25
CA HIS A 87 11.31 -24.99 3.55
C HIS A 87 11.48 -23.51 3.88
N ASP A 88 11.15 -22.64 2.91
CA ASP A 88 11.12 -21.18 3.06
C ASP A 88 12.45 -20.59 3.57
N LEU A 89 13.58 -21.15 3.11
CA LEU A 89 14.93 -20.70 3.49
C LEU A 89 15.37 -19.53 2.61
N MET A 90 15.60 -18.36 3.23
CA MET A 90 15.87 -17.06 2.60
C MET A 90 14.67 -16.48 1.84
N PHE A 91 14.10 -17.25 0.92
CA PHE A 91 12.89 -16.91 0.15
C PHE A 91 11.82 -17.98 0.34
N LYS A 92 10.56 -17.63 0.06
CA LYS A 92 9.48 -18.63 0.09
C LYS A 92 9.64 -19.64 -1.03
N ASP A 93 9.34 -20.91 -0.73
CA ASP A 93 9.35 -21.98 -1.74
C ASP A 93 8.27 -21.76 -2.81
N SER A 94 7.21 -21.03 -2.47
CA SER A 94 6.12 -20.68 -3.39
C SER A 94 6.44 -19.52 -4.34
N ALA A 95 7.57 -18.83 -4.16
CA ALA A 95 7.94 -17.72 -5.01
C ALA A 95 8.41 -18.24 -6.38
N THR A 96 7.96 -17.60 -7.46
CA THR A 96 8.37 -17.93 -8.83
C THR A 96 9.36 -16.92 -9.39
N GLY A 97 9.61 -15.83 -8.68
CA GLY A 97 10.47 -14.74 -9.10
C GLY A 97 10.45 -13.57 -8.10
N ILE A 98 11.39 -12.65 -8.30
CA ILE A 98 11.52 -11.37 -7.60
C ILE A 98 11.65 -10.30 -8.68
N ILE A 99 10.95 -9.18 -8.48
CA ILE A 99 10.96 -8.04 -9.39
C ILE A 99 11.64 -6.85 -8.73
N THR A 100 12.30 -6.02 -9.55
CA THR A 100 12.83 -4.73 -9.11
C THR A 100 11.68 -3.73 -8.96
N LEU A 101 11.65 -3.05 -7.82
CA LEU A 101 10.64 -2.02 -7.51
C LEU A 101 11.07 -0.65 -8.06
N PRO A 102 10.13 0.26 -8.35
CA PRO A 102 10.43 1.66 -8.67
C PRO A 102 11.27 2.34 -7.58
N LYS A 103 12.08 3.34 -7.94
CA LYS A 103 12.97 4.03 -6.99
C LYS A 103 12.20 4.80 -5.92
N GLU A 104 11.03 5.27 -6.27
CA GLU A 104 10.12 6.05 -5.43
C GLU A 104 9.35 5.15 -4.45
N MET A 105 9.45 3.82 -4.59
CA MET A 105 8.80 2.87 -3.69
C MET A 105 9.52 2.85 -2.34
N ASP A 106 8.85 3.31 -1.30
CA ASP A 106 9.28 3.13 0.08
C ASP A 106 8.45 2.07 0.81
N THR A 107 8.82 1.80 2.06
CA THR A 107 8.12 0.81 2.90
C THR A 107 6.64 1.13 3.08
N PHE A 108 6.27 2.40 3.22
CA PHE A 108 4.87 2.78 3.39
C PHE A 108 4.08 2.46 2.11
N LEU A 109 4.57 2.91 0.95
CA LEU A 109 3.91 2.70 -0.33
C LEU A 109 3.85 1.22 -0.69
N PHE A 110 4.87 0.45 -0.33
CA PHE A 110 4.89 -1.00 -0.53
C PHE A 110 3.85 -1.73 0.32
N LEU A 111 3.69 -1.31 1.58
CA LEU A 111 2.74 -1.92 2.52
C LEU A 111 1.30 -1.47 2.30
N GLY A 112 1.12 -0.21 1.88
CA GLY A 112 -0.17 0.45 1.75
C GLY A 112 -0.73 0.95 3.09
N SER A 113 -1.60 1.97 3.01
CA SER A 113 -2.15 2.67 4.17
C SER A 113 -2.85 1.73 5.17
N ALA A 114 -3.73 0.84 4.69
CA ALA A 114 -4.49 -0.06 5.56
C ALA A 114 -3.59 -0.98 6.41
N PHE A 115 -2.49 -1.49 5.85
CA PHE A 115 -1.56 -2.34 6.59
C PHE A 115 -0.73 -1.53 7.59
N THR A 116 -0.24 -0.35 7.18
CA THR A 116 0.53 0.53 8.05
C THR A 116 -0.29 1.00 9.24
N SER A 117 -1.50 1.53 9.01
CA SER A 117 -2.39 1.99 10.09
C SER A 117 -2.78 0.84 11.03
N ALA A 118 -2.97 -0.38 10.53
CA ALA A 118 -3.22 -1.54 11.37
C ALA A 118 -2.02 -1.87 12.27
N ASN A 119 -0.78 -1.77 11.77
CA ASN A 119 0.41 -2.00 12.60
C ASN A 119 0.68 -0.88 13.60
N GLU A 120 0.40 0.37 13.22
CA GLU A 120 0.47 1.51 14.14
C GLU A 120 -0.53 1.34 15.28
N ALA A 121 -1.77 0.90 14.99
CA ALA A 121 -2.78 0.56 15.98
C ALA A 121 -2.38 -0.55 16.96
N LEU A 122 -1.50 -1.46 16.53
CA LEU A 122 -1.00 -2.54 17.37
C LEU A 122 0.16 -2.10 18.27
N THR A 123 0.88 -1.04 17.91
CA THR A 123 2.12 -0.61 18.56
C THR A 123 1.96 0.63 19.44
N TYR A 124 1.03 1.51 19.08
CA TYR A 124 0.75 2.74 19.80
C TYR A 124 -0.75 2.82 20.12
N GLU A 125 -1.09 3.47 21.24
CA GLU A 125 -2.44 4.00 21.41
C GLU A 125 -2.62 5.10 20.37
N LEU A 126 -3.29 4.78 19.26
CA LEU A 126 -3.60 5.77 18.24
C LEU A 126 -4.47 6.84 18.87
N GLU A 127 -3.93 8.05 19.02
CA GLU A 127 -4.80 9.21 19.05
C GLU A 127 -5.55 9.24 17.71
N PRO A 128 -6.89 9.26 17.71
CA PRO A 128 -7.62 9.39 16.46
C PRO A 128 -7.09 10.64 15.74
N PRO A 129 -6.89 10.60 14.41
CA PRO A 129 -6.49 11.79 13.68
C PRO A 129 -7.45 12.91 14.07
N SER A 130 -6.89 14.06 14.42
CA SER A 130 -7.66 15.23 14.80
C SER A 130 -8.67 15.53 13.69
N GLU A 131 -9.95 15.17 13.90
CA GLU A 131 -11.04 15.48 12.97
C GLU A 131 -11.28 17.00 12.81
N LYS A 132 -10.50 17.82 13.52
CA LYS A 132 -10.72 19.27 13.64
C LYS A 132 -10.16 20.08 12.48
N SER A 133 -9.20 19.55 11.71
CA SER A 133 -8.56 20.29 10.63
C SER A 133 -8.24 19.41 9.41
N ILE A 134 -8.32 20.00 8.21
CA ILE A 134 -7.91 19.36 6.96
C ILE A 134 -6.49 19.81 6.62
N ARG A 135 -5.57 18.87 6.45
CA ARG A 135 -4.20 19.12 6.00
C ARG A 135 -4.14 19.25 4.49
N TRP A 136 -4.05 20.47 3.99
CA TRP A 136 -3.98 20.78 2.57
C TRP A 136 -2.53 20.77 2.08
N CYS A 137 -2.24 19.97 1.06
CA CYS A 137 -0.91 19.91 0.46
C CYS A 137 -0.74 20.98 -0.63
N THR A 138 0.34 21.75 -0.53
CA THR A 138 0.73 22.80 -1.48
C THR A 138 1.96 22.38 -2.26
N GLN A 139 2.03 22.74 -3.54
CA GLN A 139 3.03 22.27 -4.50
C GLN A 139 4.17 23.26 -4.73
N SER A 140 4.11 24.44 -4.10
CA SER A 140 5.17 25.45 -4.14
C SER A 140 5.18 26.31 -2.87
N THR A 141 6.22 27.13 -2.70
CA THR A 141 6.30 28.09 -1.61
C THR A 141 5.20 29.16 -1.70
N GLU A 142 4.87 29.63 -2.90
CA GLU A 142 3.82 30.62 -3.12
C GLU A 142 2.43 30.06 -2.80
N GLU A 143 2.18 28.78 -3.12
CA GLU A 143 0.96 28.09 -2.69
C GLU A 143 0.93 27.93 -1.17
N LYS A 144 2.06 27.66 -0.52
CA LYS A 144 2.17 27.57 0.93
C LYS A 144 1.81 28.89 1.61
N ASP A 145 2.34 30.01 1.12
CA ASP A 145 2.02 31.35 1.63
C ASP A 145 0.51 31.66 1.49
N LYS A 146 -0.10 31.27 0.37
CA LYS A 146 -1.55 31.41 0.16
C LYS A 146 -2.34 30.52 1.12
N CYS A 147 -1.91 29.28 1.30
CA CYS A 147 -2.55 28.34 2.23
C CYS A 147 -2.45 28.84 3.68
N ASP A 148 -1.33 29.41 4.09
CA ASP A 148 -1.16 29.91 5.46
C ASP A 148 -2.10 31.06 5.78
N ASN A 149 -2.33 31.95 4.81
CA ASN A 149 -3.37 32.97 4.95
C ASN A 149 -4.77 32.35 5.06
N TRP A 150 -5.04 31.28 4.31
CA TRP A 150 -6.31 30.53 4.39
C TRP A 150 -6.47 29.79 5.74
N SER A 151 -5.39 29.24 6.30
CA SER A 151 -5.36 28.62 7.62
C SER A 151 -5.78 29.61 8.70
N VAL A 152 -5.21 30.82 8.69
CA VAL A 152 -5.59 31.91 9.62
C VAL A 152 -7.06 32.30 9.43
N ALA A 153 -7.50 32.49 8.20
CA ALA A 153 -8.89 32.90 7.90
C ALA A 153 -9.93 31.81 8.22
N SER A 154 -9.52 30.53 8.26
CA SER A 154 -10.36 29.39 8.61
C SER A 154 -10.31 29.03 10.10
N GLU A 155 -9.70 29.88 10.93
CA GLU A 155 -9.53 29.68 12.38
C GLU A 155 -8.85 28.33 12.70
N GLY A 156 -7.92 27.90 11.85
CA GLY A 156 -7.19 26.64 12.03
C GLY A 156 -7.93 25.40 11.53
N SER A 157 -9.08 25.54 10.85
CA SER A 157 -9.76 24.41 10.19
C SER A 157 -8.95 23.83 9.02
N ILE A 158 -7.95 24.58 8.53
CA ILE A 158 -6.97 24.15 7.53
C ILE A 158 -5.57 24.18 8.13
N GLU A 159 -4.80 23.12 7.90
CA GLU A 159 -3.35 23.05 8.13
C GLU A 159 -2.64 22.90 6.78
N CYS A 160 -1.46 23.50 6.62
CA CYS A 160 -0.79 23.57 5.33
C CYS A 160 0.47 22.71 5.33
N ILE A 161 0.52 21.74 4.42
CA ILE A 161 1.66 20.82 4.22
C ILE A 161 2.36 21.20 2.92
N GLN A 162 3.65 21.50 2.98
CA GLN A 162 4.41 21.87 1.78
C GLN A 162 5.04 20.63 1.13
N ALA A 163 4.94 20.57 -0.19
CA ALA A 163 5.67 19.70 -1.10
C ALA A 163 6.34 20.54 -2.20
N SER A 164 7.19 19.90 -2.99
CA SER A 164 7.96 20.53 -4.07
C SER A 164 7.29 20.38 -5.45
N TYR A 165 6.36 19.44 -5.61
CA TYR A 165 5.62 19.15 -6.84
C TYR A 165 4.41 18.24 -6.57
N ALA A 166 3.54 18.07 -7.58
CA ALA A 166 2.26 17.35 -7.49
C ALA A 166 2.38 15.89 -7.01
N GLU A 167 3.33 15.12 -7.54
CA GLU A 167 3.50 13.70 -7.19
C GLU A 167 3.97 13.51 -5.73
N GLU A 168 4.72 14.47 -5.19
CA GLU A 168 5.06 14.48 -3.77
C GLU A 168 3.80 14.72 -2.93
N CYS A 169 2.90 15.62 -3.33
CA CYS A 169 1.60 15.76 -2.65
C CYS A 169 0.74 14.48 -2.74
N ILE A 170 0.68 13.82 -3.89
CA ILE A 170 -0.01 12.53 -4.04
C ILE A 170 0.56 11.51 -3.04
N THR A 171 1.89 11.43 -2.95
CA THR A 171 2.58 10.55 -2.00
C THR A 171 2.25 10.89 -0.55
N LYS A 172 2.24 12.17 -0.18
CA LYS A 172 1.88 12.64 1.16
C LYS A 172 0.43 12.32 1.52
N VAL A 173 -0.50 12.43 0.58
CA VAL A 173 -1.90 12.04 0.78
C VAL A 173 -2.02 10.53 0.98
N LEU A 174 -1.33 9.72 0.16
CA LEU A 174 -1.31 8.26 0.33
C LEU A 174 -0.75 7.85 1.70
N LYS A 175 0.27 8.57 2.17
CA LYS A 175 0.92 8.39 3.48
C LYS A 175 0.09 8.84 4.67
N GLY A 176 -1.02 9.55 4.43
CA GLY A 176 -1.75 10.20 5.50
C GLY A 176 -0.97 11.32 6.18
N GLU A 177 0.04 11.90 5.51
CA GLU A 177 0.74 13.13 5.93
C GLU A 177 -0.04 14.39 5.54
N ALA A 178 -0.86 14.29 4.49
CA ALA A 178 -1.81 15.30 4.05
C ALA A 178 -3.18 14.65 3.76
N ASP A 179 -4.24 15.45 3.69
CA ASP A 179 -5.61 14.97 3.48
C ASP A 179 -6.12 15.28 2.07
N ALA A 180 -5.66 16.39 1.46
CA ALA A 180 -6.13 16.82 0.14
C ALA A 180 -5.08 17.62 -0.64
N VAL A 181 -5.20 17.61 -1.97
CA VAL A 181 -4.44 18.45 -2.91
C VAL A 181 -5.32 18.75 -4.13
N ALA A 182 -5.18 19.95 -4.70
CA ALA A 182 -5.76 20.27 -6.00
C ALA A 182 -4.79 19.86 -7.12
N LEU A 183 -5.27 19.06 -8.07
CA LEU A 183 -4.47 18.49 -9.16
C LEU A 183 -5.08 18.83 -10.51
N ASP A 184 -4.24 19.07 -11.51
CA ASP A 184 -4.68 19.12 -12.90
C ASP A 184 -4.99 17.71 -13.46
N ALA A 185 -5.59 17.68 -14.64
CA ALA A 185 -6.03 16.45 -15.29
C ALA A 185 -4.90 15.44 -15.56
N GLY A 186 -3.65 15.89 -15.73
CA GLY A 186 -2.50 15.01 -15.93
C GLY A 186 -2.19 14.18 -14.69
N TYR A 187 -2.24 14.80 -13.51
CA TYR A 187 -1.97 14.11 -12.24
C TYR A 187 -3.16 13.32 -11.70
N LEU A 188 -4.40 13.66 -12.11
CA LEU A 188 -5.59 12.89 -11.73
C LEU A 188 -5.53 11.42 -12.19
N TYR A 189 -4.92 11.14 -13.34
CA TYR A 189 -4.70 9.76 -13.79
C TYR A 189 -3.80 8.99 -12.81
N THR A 190 -2.67 9.58 -12.42
CA THR A 190 -1.72 8.98 -11.47
C THR A 190 -2.36 8.80 -10.09
N ALA A 191 -3.02 9.84 -9.58
CA ALA A 191 -3.71 9.80 -8.29
C ALA A 191 -4.78 8.69 -8.25
N GLY A 192 -5.57 8.56 -9.32
CA GLY A 192 -6.57 7.49 -9.46
C GLY A 192 -5.96 6.10 -9.51
N ALA A 193 -4.85 5.92 -10.23
CA ALA A 193 -4.12 4.65 -10.28
C ALA A 193 -3.56 4.23 -8.91
N CYS A 194 -3.24 5.20 -8.05
CA CYS A 194 -2.82 4.98 -6.66
C CYS A 194 -3.99 4.75 -5.68
N GLY A 195 -5.24 4.81 -6.15
CA GLY A 195 -6.43 4.59 -5.32
C GLY A 195 -7.00 5.83 -4.64
N LEU A 196 -6.49 7.03 -4.96
CA LEU A 196 -7.12 8.28 -4.56
C LEU A 196 -8.36 8.54 -5.43
N VAL A 197 -9.31 9.29 -4.89
CA VAL A 197 -10.57 9.61 -5.57
C VAL A 197 -10.78 11.13 -5.64
N PRO A 198 -11.32 11.66 -6.75
CA PRO A 198 -11.66 13.07 -6.84
C PRO A 198 -12.87 13.38 -5.93
N ALA A 199 -12.70 14.30 -4.99
CA ALA A 199 -13.77 14.73 -4.08
C ALA A 199 -14.54 15.95 -4.59
N MET A 200 -13.87 16.89 -5.26
CA MET A 200 -14.44 18.13 -5.81
C MET A 200 -13.73 18.51 -7.11
N GLN A 201 -14.32 19.43 -7.90
CA GLN A 201 -13.73 19.97 -9.13
C GLN A 201 -13.83 21.49 -9.19
N GLU A 202 -12.87 22.13 -9.84
CA GLU A 202 -12.89 23.59 -10.10
C GLU A 202 -13.95 23.94 -11.16
N ILE A 203 -14.55 25.13 -11.04
CA ILE A 203 -15.56 25.65 -11.98
C ILE A 203 -15.10 27.03 -12.46
N TYR A 204 -14.81 27.18 -13.75
CA TYR A 204 -14.25 28.41 -14.32
C TYR A 204 -15.30 29.34 -14.96
N ASP A 205 -16.49 28.81 -15.30
CA ASP A 205 -17.61 29.59 -15.82
C ASP A 205 -18.89 29.15 -15.08
N GLY A 206 -19.44 30.04 -14.26
CA GLY A 206 -20.64 29.81 -13.43
C GLY A 206 -21.94 29.47 -14.18
N LYS A 207 -21.86 29.17 -15.48
CA LYS A 207 -22.99 28.84 -16.36
C LYS A 207 -23.08 27.36 -16.73
N THR A 208 -22.08 26.53 -16.40
CA THR A 208 -22.12 25.11 -16.75
C THR A 208 -21.58 24.23 -15.63
N LYS A 209 -22.50 23.71 -14.81
CA LYS A 209 -22.29 22.49 -14.01
C LYS A 209 -22.29 21.28 -14.96
N ARG A 210 -21.27 21.16 -15.82
CA ARG A 210 -21.13 19.99 -16.69
C ARG A 210 -20.11 19.04 -16.08
N TYR A 211 -20.61 17.88 -15.66
CA TYR A 211 -19.81 16.68 -15.49
C TYR A 211 -19.33 16.29 -16.89
N TYR A 212 -18.07 16.54 -17.22
CA TYR A 212 -17.48 15.82 -18.35
C TYR A 212 -17.14 14.42 -17.85
N ASN A 213 -18.09 13.50 -18.06
CA ASN A 213 -17.82 12.09 -18.09
C ASN A 213 -18.25 11.61 -19.46
N THR A 214 -17.30 11.46 -20.37
CA THR A 214 -17.55 10.84 -21.67
C THR A 214 -16.58 9.69 -21.85
N ASN A 215 -17.15 8.51 -21.64
CA ASN A 215 -16.73 7.13 -21.95
C ASN A 215 -15.74 6.47 -20.99
#